data_AF-A3E868-F1
#
_entry.id   AF-A3E868-F1
#
_cell.length_a   1.000
_cell.length_b   1.000
_cell.length_c   1.000
_cell.angle_alpha   90.00
_cell.angle_beta   90.00
_cell.angle_gamma   90.00
#
_symmetry.space_group_name_H-M   'P 1'
#
loop_
_entity.id
_entity.type
_entity.pdbx_description
1 polymer ?
#
loop_
_entity_poly.entity_id
_entity_poly.type
_entity_poly.pdbx_seq_one_letter_code
_entity_poly.pdbx_strand_id
1 'polypeptide(L)'
;ELDVHPGDVIEVPGLLDLSSLWQIYGLDRPALKDRTFVPATHPAFAERETPKSIFATLREGDVLVHHPYYSFSTSVQRFIEQAAADPNVLAIKQTLYRTSGDSPIVRALIDAAEAGKQVVALVEVKARFDEQ
;
A
#
# COMPACT_ATOMS: atom_id res chain seq x y z
N GLU A 1 26.23 -29.07 19.41
CA GLU A 1 25.55 -28.43 20.56
C GLU A 1 25.31 -26.98 20.17
N LEU A 2 24.15 -26.41 20.49
CA LEU A 2 23.90 -24.99 20.23
C LEU A 2 24.58 -24.23 21.37
N ASP A 3 25.50 -23.32 21.06
CA ASP A 3 26.26 -22.53 22.03
C ASP A 3 25.37 -21.43 22.64
N VAL A 4 24.36 -21.83 23.42
CA VAL A 4 23.30 -20.95 23.93
C VAL A 4 23.52 -20.66 25.41
N HIS A 5 23.41 -19.39 25.79
CA HIS A 5 23.47 -19.00 27.19
C HIS A 5 22.20 -19.48 27.93
N PRO A 6 22.28 -19.97 29.18
CA PRO A 6 21.10 -20.45 29.92
C PRO A 6 19.98 -19.41 30.06
N GLY A 7 20.32 -18.12 30.09
CA GLY A 7 19.36 -17.02 30.13
C GLY A 7 18.56 -16.80 28.83
N ASP A 8 19.00 -17.38 27.71
CA ASP A 8 18.27 -17.36 26.44
C ASP A 8 17.36 -18.60 26.28
N VAL A 9 17.40 -19.51 27.26
CA VAL A 9 16.53 -20.69 27.31
C VAL A 9 15.28 -20.33 28.10
N ILE A 10 14.15 -20.29 27.40
CA ILE A 10 12.85 -20.02 27.99
C ILE A 10 11.99 -21.27 27.83
N GLU A 11 11.56 -21.83 28.96
CA GLU A 11 10.55 -22.89 28.97
C GLU A 11 9.16 -22.26 29.02
N VAL A 12 8.33 -22.61 28.03
CA VAL A 12 6.95 -22.14 27.94
C VAL A 12 6.02 -23.34 27.78
N PRO A 13 4.93 -23.43 28.58
CA PRO A 13 3.93 -24.47 28.39
C PRO A 13 3.07 -24.13 27.16
N GLY A 14 3.05 -25.02 26.17
CA GLY A 14 2.16 -24.91 25.00
C GLY A 14 2.89 -24.80 23.66
N LEU A 15 2.20 -24.27 22.66
CA LEU A 15 2.74 -24.10 21.31
C LEU A 15 3.73 -22.92 21.28
N LEU A 16 4.92 -23.16 20.72
CA LEU A 16 5.97 -22.14 20.60
C LEU A 16 5.68 -21.11 19.50
N ASP A 17 5.05 -21.55 18.40
CA ASP A 17 4.71 -20.69 17.27
C ASP A 17 3.20 -20.59 17.08
N LEU A 18 2.61 -19.57 17.70
CA LEU A 18 1.18 -19.29 17.56
C LEU A 18 0.81 -18.74 16.18
N SER A 19 1.77 -18.37 15.33
CA SER A 19 1.47 -17.99 13.94
C SER A 19 0.94 -19.18 13.14
N SER A 20 1.25 -20.42 13.55
CA SER A 20 0.66 -21.64 12.99
C SER A 20 -0.87 -21.66 13.05
N LEU A 21 -1.49 -20.94 14.01
CA LEU A 21 -2.95 -20.82 14.11
C LEU A 21 -3.57 -20.09 12.91
N TRP A 22 -2.80 -19.31 12.15
CA TRP A 22 -3.26 -18.71 10.90
C TRP A 22 -3.66 -19.75 9.85
N GLN A 23 -3.08 -20.96 9.91
CA GLN A 23 -3.50 -22.07 9.04
C GLN A 23 -4.94 -22.52 9.36
N ILE A 24 -5.33 -22.51 10.64
CA ILE A 24 -6.70 -22.81 11.07
C ILE A 24 -7.65 -21.68 10.64
N TYR A 25 -7.25 -20.42 10.84
CA TYR A 25 -8.01 -19.26 10.37
C TYR A 25 -8.20 -19.27 8.84
N GLY A 26 -7.23 -19.82 8.10
CA GLY A 26 -7.27 -19.95 6.64
C GLY A 26 -8.39 -20.85 6.11
N LEU A 27 -8.96 -21.74 6.92
CA LEU A 27 -10.04 -22.64 6.51
C LEU A 27 -11.28 -21.88 6.02
N ASP A 28 -11.96 -22.39 4.99
CA ASP A 28 -13.16 -21.75 4.41
C ASP A 28 -14.39 -21.93 5.31
N ARG A 29 -14.50 -21.05 6.32
CA ARG A 29 -15.57 -21.05 7.33
C ARG A 29 -16.12 -19.63 7.49
N PRO A 30 -16.80 -19.06 6.47
CA PRO A 30 -17.19 -17.65 6.46
C PRO A 30 -18.13 -17.28 7.61
N ALA A 31 -18.95 -18.22 8.09
CA ALA A 31 -19.82 -18.01 9.26
C ALA A 31 -19.06 -17.78 10.58
N LEU A 32 -17.77 -18.15 10.63
CA LEU A 32 -16.88 -17.98 11.78
C LEU A 32 -15.86 -16.85 11.59
N LYS A 33 -15.99 -16.06 10.51
CA LYS A 33 -15.08 -14.96 10.19
C LYS A 33 -15.85 -13.64 10.24
N ASP A 34 -15.10 -12.57 10.51
CA ASP A 34 -15.62 -11.22 10.30
C ASP A 34 -16.00 -11.01 8.84
N ARG A 35 -16.97 -10.13 8.60
CA ARG A 35 -17.31 -9.71 7.25
C ARG A 35 -16.12 -9.01 6.62
N THR A 36 -15.82 -9.34 5.36
CA THR A 36 -14.80 -8.64 4.59
C THR A 36 -15.07 -7.15 4.60
N PHE A 37 -14.10 -6.37 5.09
CA PHE A 37 -14.17 -4.93 5.05
C PHE A 37 -13.87 -4.45 3.61
N VAL A 38 -14.82 -3.72 3.01
CA VAL A 38 -14.66 -3.13 1.68
C VAL A 38 -14.46 -1.61 1.86
N PRO A 39 -13.28 -1.07 1.54
CA PRO A 39 -13.02 0.37 1.63
C PRO A 39 -13.93 1.16 0.69
N ALA A 40 -14.42 2.31 1.16
CA ALA A 40 -15.23 3.22 0.35
C ALA A 40 -14.35 4.17 -0.49
N THR A 41 -14.84 4.63 -1.63
CA THR A 41 -14.23 5.79 -2.30
C THR A 41 -14.54 7.06 -1.51
N HIS A 42 -13.53 7.90 -1.24
CA HIS A 42 -13.74 9.16 -0.54
C HIS A 42 -14.75 10.03 -1.32
N PRO A 43 -15.72 10.70 -0.67
CA PRO A 43 -16.75 11.48 -1.36
C PRO A 43 -16.22 12.53 -2.35
N ALA A 44 -15.03 13.06 -2.08
CA ALA A 44 -14.34 14.01 -2.97
C ALA A 44 -13.88 13.40 -4.31
N PHE A 45 -13.75 12.07 -4.38
CA PHE A 45 -13.32 11.31 -5.55
C PHE A 45 -14.39 10.37 -6.11
N ALA A 46 -15.57 10.32 -5.48
CA ALA A 46 -16.69 9.50 -5.93
C ALA A 46 -17.09 9.86 -7.37
N GLU A 47 -17.38 8.82 -8.15
CA GLU A 47 -17.86 8.98 -9.53
C GLU A 47 -19.21 9.69 -9.50
N ARG A 48 -19.25 10.87 -10.14
CA ARG A 48 -20.49 11.54 -10.54
C ARG A 48 -20.68 11.28 -12.04
N GLU A 49 -21.66 11.93 -12.67
CA GLU A 49 -21.89 11.84 -14.13
C GLU A 49 -20.62 12.08 -14.97
N THR A 50 -19.64 12.82 -14.43
CA THR A 50 -18.28 12.91 -14.97
C THR A 50 -17.25 12.56 -13.88
N PRO A 51 -16.26 11.70 -14.17
CA PRO A 51 -15.16 11.45 -13.26
C PRO A 51 -14.39 12.75 -13.01
N LYS A 52 -14.49 13.32 -11.80
CA LYS A 52 -13.66 14.48 -11.43
C LYS A 52 -12.18 14.08 -11.47
N SER A 53 -11.36 14.94 -12.07
CA SER A 53 -9.90 14.87 -11.99
C SER A 53 -9.47 15.07 -10.53
N ILE A 54 -8.54 14.24 -10.04
CA ILE A 54 -8.02 14.39 -8.66
C ILE A 54 -7.36 15.76 -8.51
N PHE A 55 -6.61 16.23 -9.51
CA PHE A 55 -6.03 17.57 -9.49
C PHE A 55 -7.08 18.68 -9.43
N ALA A 56 -8.21 18.52 -10.11
CA ALA A 56 -9.30 19.49 -10.03
C ALA A 56 -9.90 19.54 -8.62
N THR A 57 -10.15 18.37 -8.02
CA THR A 57 -10.62 18.29 -6.63
C THR A 57 -9.62 18.92 -5.65
N LEU A 58 -8.32 18.63 -5.79
CA LEU A 58 -7.29 19.19 -4.90
C LEU A 58 -7.07 20.70 -5.07
N ARG A 59 -7.48 21.29 -6.20
CA ARG A 59 -7.53 22.75 -6.37
C ARG A 59 -8.68 23.41 -5.60
N GLU A 60 -9.76 22.68 -5.34
CA GLU A 60 -10.92 23.17 -4.57
C GLU A 60 -10.64 23.18 -3.05
N GLY A 61 -9.74 22.31 -2.58
CA GLY A 61 -9.30 22.27 -1.18
C GLY A 61 -8.61 20.95 -0.80
N ASP A 62 -8.13 20.90 0.45
CA ASP A 62 -7.46 19.73 1.00
C ASP A 62 -8.41 18.53 1.15
N VAL A 63 -7.90 17.32 0.90
CA VAL A 63 -8.64 16.06 1.06
C VAL A 63 -7.89 15.14 2.02
N LEU A 64 -8.54 14.78 3.12
CA LEU A 64 -8.02 13.81 4.08
C LEU A 64 -8.51 12.39 3.75
N VAL A 65 -7.59 11.46 3.53
CA VAL A 65 -7.90 10.04 3.36
C VAL A 65 -7.43 9.23 4.57
N HIS A 66 -8.36 8.56 5.24
CA HIS A 66 -8.15 7.63 6.33
C HIS A 66 -8.22 6.17 5.85
N HIS A 67 -7.08 5.49 5.80
CA HIS A 67 -6.99 4.05 5.52
C HIS A 67 -7.14 3.23 6.82
N PRO A 68 -7.74 2.02 6.77
CA PRO A 68 -8.20 1.30 5.58
C PRO A 68 -9.61 1.71 5.10
N TYR A 69 -10.28 2.66 5.76
CA TYR A 69 -11.69 2.99 5.50
C TYR A 69 -11.95 3.55 4.11
N TYR A 70 -11.06 4.40 3.62
CA TYR A 70 -11.06 4.82 2.22
C TYR A 70 -10.12 3.97 1.37
N SER A 71 -10.53 3.72 0.14
CA SER A 71 -9.77 2.91 -0.80
C SER A 71 -8.47 3.62 -1.21
N PHE A 72 -7.35 2.91 -1.08
CA PHE A 72 -6.06 3.36 -1.61
C PHE A 72 -6.07 3.41 -3.15
N SER A 73 -6.76 2.47 -3.81
CA SER A 73 -6.80 2.39 -5.28
C SER A 73 -7.50 3.61 -5.88
N THR A 74 -8.62 4.05 -5.30
CA THR A 74 -9.42 5.18 -5.84
C THR A 74 -8.96 6.55 -5.33
N SER A 75 -7.90 6.58 -4.51
CA SER A 75 -7.30 7.82 -3.99
C SER A 75 -5.83 7.95 -4.42
N VAL A 76 -4.89 7.46 -3.60
CA VAL A 76 -3.45 7.65 -3.77
C VAL A 76 -2.94 7.00 -5.05
N GLN A 77 -3.36 5.77 -5.36
CA GLN A 77 -2.94 5.10 -6.59
C GLN A 77 -3.44 5.86 -7.82
N ARG A 78 -4.75 6.16 -7.88
CA ARG A 78 -5.36 6.94 -8.97
C ARG A 78 -4.70 8.32 -9.13
N PHE A 79 -4.26 8.97 -8.05
CA PHE A 79 -3.54 10.24 -8.12
C PHE A 79 -2.22 10.11 -8.88
N ILE A 80 -1.44 9.08 -8.55
CA ILE A 80 -0.15 8.83 -9.18
C ILE A 80 -0.34 8.39 -10.64
N GLU A 81 -1.34 7.57 -10.94
CA GLU A 81 -1.70 7.19 -12.31
C GLU A 81 -2.12 8.41 -13.17
N GLN A 82 -2.95 9.31 -12.63
CA GLN A 82 -3.29 10.56 -13.32
C GLN A 82 -2.08 11.46 -13.51
N ALA A 83 -1.19 11.54 -12.51
CA ALA A 83 0.05 12.32 -12.62
C ALA A 83 0.98 11.78 -13.71
N ALA A 84 1.05 10.45 -13.84
CA ALA A 84 1.83 9.79 -14.88
C ALA A 84 1.28 10.06 -16.29
N ALA A 85 -0.04 10.10 -16.45
CA ALA A 85 -0.70 10.30 -17.75
C ALA A 85 -0.87 11.78 -18.16
N ASP A 86 -0.95 12.73 -17.22
CA ASP A 86 -1.24 14.13 -17.53
C ASP A 86 -0.05 14.82 -18.24
N PRO A 87 -0.22 15.36 -19.46
CA PRO A 87 0.85 16.05 -20.19
C PRO A 87 1.31 17.35 -19.51
N ASN A 88 0.53 17.90 -18.58
CA ASN A 88 0.89 19.12 -17.84
C ASN A 88 1.75 18.83 -16.60
N VAL A 89 1.96 17.56 -16.23
CA VAL A 89 2.83 17.20 -15.12
C VAL A 89 4.27 17.12 -15.60
N LEU A 90 5.13 17.97 -15.03
CA LEU A 90 6.53 18.06 -15.40
C LEU A 90 7.42 17.08 -14.62
N ALA A 91 7.07 16.80 -13.36
CA ALA A 91 7.90 16.02 -12.46
C ALA A 91 7.07 15.30 -11.39
N ILE A 92 7.55 14.13 -10.95
CA ILE A 92 7.01 13.36 -9.82
C ILE A 92 8.16 13.03 -8.87
N LYS A 93 8.02 13.39 -7.60
CA LYS A 93 8.99 13.05 -6.55
C LYS A 93 8.29 12.24 -5.48
N GLN A 94 8.81 11.05 -5.16
CA GLN A 94 8.16 10.11 -4.25
C GLN A 94 9.19 9.40 -3.36
N THR A 95 8.84 9.17 -2.11
CA THR A 95 9.59 8.28 -1.20
C THR A 95 8.89 6.93 -1.11
N LEU A 96 9.62 5.84 -1.35
CA LEU A 96 9.12 4.47 -1.32
C LEU A 96 9.85 3.69 -0.22
N TYR A 97 9.11 3.27 0.80
CA TYR A 97 9.68 2.51 1.93
C TYR A 97 9.83 1.01 1.63
N ARG A 98 8.84 0.43 0.93
CA ARG A 98 8.82 -0.97 0.50
C ARG A 98 8.23 -1.07 -0.89
N THR A 99 8.91 -1.78 -1.78
CA THR A 99 8.42 -2.05 -3.14
C THR A 99 8.20 -3.55 -3.30
N SER A 100 6.93 -3.96 -3.41
CA SER A 100 6.64 -5.29 -3.96
C SER A 100 6.95 -5.27 -5.46
N GLY A 101 7.43 -6.40 -5.99
CA GLY A 101 7.82 -6.51 -7.41
C GLY A 101 6.71 -6.12 -8.40
N ASP A 102 5.44 -6.23 -7.99
CA ASP A 102 4.26 -5.93 -8.81
C ASP A 102 3.49 -4.66 -8.38
N SER A 103 4.13 -3.67 -7.75
CA SER A 103 3.44 -2.45 -7.31
C SER A 103 2.88 -1.62 -8.49
N PRO A 104 1.56 -1.33 -8.54
CA PRO A 104 0.98 -0.40 -9.53
C PRO A 104 1.58 1.00 -9.46
N ILE A 105 2.03 1.42 -8.27
CA ILE A 105 2.70 2.71 -8.08
C ILE A 105 4.03 2.74 -8.83
N VAL A 106 4.83 1.68 -8.72
CA VAL A 106 6.13 1.60 -9.41
C VAL A 106 5.92 1.63 -10.92
N ARG A 107 4.92 0.90 -11.44
CA ARG A 107 4.57 0.92 -12.86
C ARG A 107 4.19 2.31 -13.35
N ALA A 108 3.29 3.00 -12.65
CA ALA A 108 2.91 4.37 -13.03
C ALA A 108 4.10 5.36 -13.00
N LEU A 109 5.04 5.20 -12.07
CA LEU A 109 6.26 6.02 -12.02
C LEU A 109 7.20 5.71 -13.19
N ILE A 110 7.28 4.46 -13.65
CA ILE A 110 8.03 4.08 -14.85
C ILE A 110 7.36 4.70 -16.09
N ASP A 111 6.05 4.55 -16.25
CA ASP A 111 5.30 5.13 -17.38
C ASP A 111 5.48 6.65 -17.45
N ALA A 112 5.49 7.33 -16.30
CA ALA A 112 5.76 8.76 -16.21
C ALA A 112 7.16 9.13 -16.71
N ALA A 113 8.18 8.36 -16.34
CA ALA A 113 9.56 8.59 -16.76
C ALA A 113 9.73 8.33 -18.26
N GLU A 114 9.11 7.28 -18.79
CA GLU A 114 9.08 6.97 -20.23
C GLU A 114 8.36 8.05 -21.04
N ALA A 115 7.33 8.68 -20.46
CA ALA A 115 6.65 9.85 -21.03
C ALA A 115 7.47 11.15 -20.92
N GLY A 116 8.72 11.10 -20.46
CA GLY A 116 9.63 12.25 -20.40
C GLY A 116 9.49 13.15 -19.16
N LYS A 117 8.72 12.73 -18.15
CA LYS A 117 8.58 13.48 -16.89
C LYS A 117 9.81 13.26 -16.02
N GLN A 118 10.21 14.26 -15.25
CA GLN A 118 11.28 14.09 -14.27
C GLN A 118 10.77 13.28 -13.07
N VAL A 119 11.15 12.00 -12.99
CA VAL A 119 10.77 11.12 -11.87
C VAL A 119 11.94 10.92 -10.92
N VAL A 120 11.73 11.19 -9.63
CA VAL A 120 12.70 10.92 -8.56
C VAL A 120 12.04 10.07 -7.49
N ALA A 121 12.52 8.83 -7.33
CA ALA A 121 12.09 7.92 -6.28
C ALA A 121 13.22 7.70 -5.26
N LEU A 122 12.99 8.06 -4.00
CA LEU A 122 13.89 7.70 -2.90
C LEU A 122 13.42 6.36 -2.32
N VAL A 123 14.24 5.32 -2.41
CA VAL A 123 13.90 3.98 -1.92
C VAL A 123 14.67 3.68 -0.63
N GLU A 124 13.98 3.26 0.42
CA GLU A 124 14.63 2.79 1.64
C GLU A 124 15.03 1.32 1.52
N VAL A 125 16.30 1.05 1.19
CA VAL A 125 16.83 -0.30 0.90
C VAL A 125 16.99 -1.16 2.16
N LYS A 126 17.04 -0.55 3.35
CA LYS A 126 17.21 -1.26 4.65
C LYS A 126 15.91 -1.37 5.44
N ALA A 127 14.77 -1.56 4.77
CA ALA A 127 13.55 -1.88 5.46
C ALA A 127 13.72 -3.27 6.13
N ARG A 128 13.60 -3.33 7.47
CA ARG A 128 13.69 -4.60 8.21
C ARG A 128 12.77 -5.64 7.58
N PHE A 129 13.32 -6.82 7.28
CA PHE A 129 12.68 -8.07 6.87
C PHE A 129 12.39 -8.35 5.37
N ASP A 130 12.87 -7.55 4.41
CA ASP A 130 12.83 -7.89 2.96
C ASP A 130 14.23 -7.82 2.31
N GLU A 131 15.23 -8.42 2.95
CA GLU A 131 16.51 -8.71 2.31
C GLU A 131 16.40 -10.07 1.60
N GLN A 132 16.53 -10.09 0.27
CA GLN A 132 16.92 -11.28 -0.49
C GLN A 132 18.45 -11.30 -0.65
#